data_AF-A0A9D1PNV3-F1
#
_entry.id   AF-A0A9D1PNV3-F1
#
_cell.length_a   1.000
_cell.length_b   1.000
_cell.length_c   1.000
_cell.angle_alpha   90.00
_cell.angle_beta   90.00
_cell.angle_gamma   90.00
#
_symmetry.space_group_name_H-M   'P 1'
#
loop_
_entity.id
_entity.type
_entity.pdbx_description
1 polymer ?
#
loop_
_entity_poly.entity_id
_entity_poly.type
_entity_poly.pdbx_seq_one_letter_code
_entity_poly.pdbx_strand_id
1 'polypeptide(L)'
;MKSEANNLKQRNYTPLIWGLSVVAVIIILGTNYIPRSTTDTIFGMKLTVLPLINAILNGFAFLMLIGALVSIIKGNVKAHRNFILAAFSATFIFLITYLTYHALAGSTSYGEDGLLKYVYYF
;
A
#
# COMPACT_ATOMS: atom_id res chain seq x y z
N MET A 1 -5.81 5.05 -47.41
CA MET A 1 -4.95 5.63 -46.37
C MET A 1 -5.02 4.82 -45.06
N LYS A 2 -4.68 3.53 -45.09
CA LYS A 2 -4.87 2.59 -43.96
C LYS A 2 -3.58 1.84 -43.60
N SER A 3 -2.42 2.50 -43.72
CA SER A 3 -1.11 1.81 -43.80
C SER A 3 0.00 2.29 -42.85
N GLU A 4 -0.23 3.18 -41.90
CA GLU A 4 0.86 3.72 -41.04
C GLU A 4 0.52 3.83 -39.54
N ALA A 5 -0.44 3.05 -39.04
CA ALA A 5 -0.68 2.99 -37.60
C ALA A 5 0.33 2.04 -36.91
N ASN A 6 1.55 2.55 -36.76
CA ASN A 6 2.56 2.25 -35.73
C ASN A 6 2.71 0.79 -35.26
N ASN A 7 3.84 0.20 -35.69
CA ASN A 7 4.56 -0.85 -34.96
C ASN A 7 5.07 -0.31 -33.60
N LEU A 8 4.18 -0.09 -32.63
CA LEU A 8 4.60 0.20 -31.26
C LEU A 8 5.15 -1.10 -30.64
N LYS A 9 6.48 -1.22 -30.60
CA LYS A 9 7.17 -2.31 -29.90
C LYS A 9 6.72 -2.34 -28.45
N GLN A 10 5.84 -3.29 -28.10
CA GLN A 10 5.35 -3.43 -26.73
C GLN A 10 6.50 -3.87 -25.83
N ARG A 11 6.84 -3.03 -24.83
CA ARG A 11 7.87 -3.35 -23.84
C ARG A 11 7.29 -4.36 -22.85
N ASN A 12 8.01 -5.45 -22.61
CA ASN A 12 7.60 -6.45 -21.64
C ASN A 12 7.94 -5.96 -20.21
N TYR A 13 6.95 -5.45 -19.48
CA TYR A 13 7.12 -5.00 -18.09
C TYR A 13 6.92 -6.11 -17.06
N THR A 14 6.46 -7.30 -17.47
CA THR A 14 6.26 -8.44 -16.56
C THR A 14 7.47 -8.78 -15.68
N PRO A 15 8.74 -8.79 -16.16
CA PRO A 15 9.88 -9.07 -15.28
C PRO A 15 10.13 -7.97 -14.24
N LEU A 16 9.85 -6.70 -14.58
CA LEU A 16 9.97 -5.59 -13.62
C LEU A 16 8.91 -5.69 -12.52
N ILE A 17 7.67 -6.05 -12.90
CA ILE A 17 6.57 -6.27 -11.95
C ILE A 17 6.93 -7.41 -11.01
N TRP A 18 7.40 -8.55 -11.54
CA TRP A 18 7.87 -9.68 -10.73
C TRP A 18 8.98 -9.29 -9.77
N GLY A 19 10.00 -8.57 -10.26
CA GLY A 19 11.11 -8.08 -9.43
C GLY A 19 10.61 -7.21 -8.28
N LEU A 20 9.74 -6.24 -8.56
CA LEU A 20 9.16 -5.37 -7.55
C LEU A 20 8.32 -6.15 -6.52
N SER A 21 7.50 -7.12 -6.98
CA SER A 21 6.69 -7.96 -6.10
C SER A 21 7.55 -8.82 -5.17
N VAL A 22 8.61 -9.44 -5.69
CA VAL A 22 9.54 -10.24 -4.89
C VAL A 22 10.24 -9.38 -3.84
N VAL A 23 10.69 -8.18 -4.22
CA VAL A 23 11.31 -7.22 -3.28
C VAL A 23 10.33 -6.84 -2.17
N ALA A 24 9.08 -6.54 -2.50
CA ALA A 24 8.07 -6.21 -1.49
C ALA A 24 7.85 -7.36 -0.49
N VAL A 25 7.77 -8.61 -0.97
CA VAL A 25 7.64 -9.79 -0.10
C VAL A 25 8.86 -9.97 0.81
N ILE A 26 10.08 -9.81 0.27
CA ILE A 26 11.31 -9.90 1.06
C ILE A 26 11.32 -8.85 2.18
N ILE A 27 10.91 -7.61 1.87
CA ILE A 27 10.84 -6.54 2.88
C ILE A 27 9.81 -6.91 3.96
N ILE A 28 8.62 -7.39 3.59
CA ILE A 28 7.57 -7.82 4.52
C ILE A 28 8.08 -8.95 5.43
N LEU A 29 8.79 -9.93 4.89
CA LEU A 29 9.36 -11.01 5.70
C LEU A 29 10.47 -10.48 6.62
N GLY A 30 11.29 -9.56 6.10
CA GLY A 30 12.38 -8.91 6.82
C GLY A 30 11.94 -8.14 8.07
N THR A 31 10.73 -7.58 8.09
CA THR A 31 10.22 -6.84 9.25
C THR A 31 10.12 -7.71 10.51
N ASN A 32 9.97 -9.03 10.38
CA ASN A 32 9.93 -9.96 11.53
C ASN A 32 11.27 -10.04 12.29
N TYR A 33 12.38 -9.67 11.66
CA TYR A 33 13.71 -9.76 12.25
C TYR A 33 14.19 -8.43 12.85
N ILE A 34 13.42 -7.34 12.70
CA ILE A 34 13.79 -6.01 13.20
C ILE A 34 13.51 -5.95 14.72
N PRO A 35 14.48 -5.53 15.56
CA PRO A 35 14.26 -5.35 16.99
C PRO A 35 13.20 -4.27 17.22
N ARG A 36 12.19 -4.62 18.02
CA ARG A 36 11.03 -3.76 18.31
C ARG A 36 11.45 -2.54 19.12
N SER A 37 10.78 -1.41 18.88
CA SER A 37 11.07 -0.19 19.63
C SER A 37 10.68 -0.37 21.10
N THR A 38 11.62 -0.13 22.02
CA THR A 38 11.37 -0.22 23.47
C THR A 38 10.64 1.02 24.02
N THR A 39 10.55 2.09 23.22
CA THR A 39 10.04 3.41 23.67
C THR A 39 8.74 3.81 22.96
N ASP A 40 8.14 2.93 22.13
CA ASP A 40 6.88 3.14 21.39
C ASP A 40 6.78 4.49 20.65
N THR A 41 7.93 5.07 20.31
CA THR A 41 8.04 6.39 19.71
C THR A 41 8.99 6.38 18.52
N ILE A 42 8.69 7.21 17.53
CA ILE A 42 9.53 7.50 16.36
C ILE A 42 9.67 9.01 16.28
N PHE A 43 10.90 9.54 16.32
CA PHE A 43 11.17 10.99 16.28
C PHE A 43 10.34 11.81 17.29
N GLY A 44 10.07 11.25 18.48
CA GLY A 44 9.25 11.90 19.52
C GLY A 44 7.73 11.79 19.33
N MET A 45 7.25 11.18 18.24
CA MET A 45 5.83 10.89 18.03
C MET A 45 5.49 9.47 18.45
N LYS A 46 4.29 9.26 19.00
CA LYS A 46 3.79 7.92 19.34
C LYS A 46 3.62 7.08 18.08
N LEU A 47 4.04 5.82 18.16
CA LEU A 47 3.93 4.86 17.07
C LEU A 47 2.47 4.61 16.63
N THR A 48 1.51 4.85 17.53
CA THR A 48 0.06 4.76 17.27
C THR A 48 -0.47 5.79 16.28
N VAL A 49 0.31 6.80 15.91
CA VAL A 49 -0.06 7.78 14.86
C VAL A 49 0.06 7.17 13.46
N LEU A 50 0.97 6.21 13.24
CA LEU A 50 1.17 5.59 11.93
C LEU A 50 -0.09 4.87 11.40
N PRO A 51 -0.84 4.09 12.22
CA PRO A 51 -2.14 3.55 11.83
C PRO A 51 -3.15 4.60 11.34
N LEU A 52 -3.19 5.78 11.98
CA LEU A 52 -4.08 6.87 11.55
C LEU A 52 -3.67 7.42 10.17
N ILE A 53 -2.37 7.66 9.97
CA ILE A 53 -1.83 8.09 8.67
C ILE A 53 -2.16 7.04 7.59
N ASN A 54 -1.98 5.76 7.92
CA ASN A 54 -2.28 4.64 7.04
C ASN A 54 -3.76 4.59 6.61
N ALA A 55 -4.68 4.84 7.55
CA ALA A 55 -6.11 4.91 7.27
C ALA A 55 -6.45 6.10 6.35
N ILE A 56 -5.87 7.28 6.62
CA ILE A 56 -6.07 8.48 5.80
C ILE A 56 -5.56 8.26 4.38
N LEU A 57 -4.37 7.67 4.20
CA LEU A 57 -3.79 7.38 2.89
C LEU A 57 -4.62 6.40 2.08
N ASN A 58 -5.16 5.34 2.70
CA ASN A 58 -6.07 4.42 2.02
C ASN A 58 -7.39 5.08 1.65
N GLY A 59 -7.98 5.88 2.54
CA GLY A 59 -9.18 6.65 2.24
C GLY A 59 -8.96 7.62 1.08
N PHE A 60 -7.82 8.32 1.08
CA PHE A 60 -7.44 9.20 -0.03
C PHE A 60 -7.26 8.42 -1.34
N ALA A 61 -6.55 7.28 -1.33
CA ALA A 61 -6.38 6.43 -2.51
C ALA A 61 -7.74 5.96 -3.06
N PHE A 62 -8.65 5.54 -2.18
CA PHE A 62 -10.02 5.16 -2.55
C PHE A 62 -10.77 6.30 -3.26
N LEU A 63 -10.72 7.52 -2.71
CA LEU A 63 -11.33 8.69 -3.35
C LEU A 63 -10.71 9.01 -4.71
N MET A 64 -9.38 8.89 -4.85
CA MET A 64 -8.70 9.05 -6.14
C MET A 64 -9.13 7.98 -7.15
N LEU A 65 -9.30 6.73 -6.72
CA LEU A 65 -9.79 5.65 -7.60
C LEU A 65 -11.24 5.87 -8.05
N ILE A 66 -12.11 6.39 -7.19
CA ILE A 66 -13.46 6.83 -7.60
C ILE A 66 -13.34 7.94 -8.66
N GLY A 67 -12.50 8.94 -8.43
CA GLY A 67 -12.23 10.01 -9.41
C GLY A 67 -11.71 9.48 -10.75
N ALA A 68 -10.81 8.49 -10.71
CA ALA A 68 -10.28 7.81 -11.88
C ALA A 68 -11.37 7.06 -12.65
N LEU A 69 -12.27 6.37 -11.94
CA LEU A 69 -13.39 5.63 -12.52
C LEU A 69 -14.38 6.57 -13.20
N VAL A 70 -14.79 7.65 -12.52
CA VAL A 70 -15.69 8.66 -13.10
C VAL A 70 -15.06 9.30 -14.34
N SER A 71 -13.76 9.58 -14.29
CA SER A 71 -13.03 10.21 -15.40
C SER A 71 -12.96 9.33 -16.64
N ILE A 72 -12.72 8.02 -16.48
CA ILE A 72 -12.64 7.09 -17.62
C ILE A 72 -14.02 6.82 -18.24
N ILE A 73 -15.07 6.73 -17.42
CA ILE A 73 -16.45 6.59 -17.90
C ILE A 73 -16.85 7.82 -18.73
N LYS A 74 -16.38 9.02 -18.35
CA LYS A 74 -16.58 10.27 -19.10
C LYS A 74 -15.64 10.41 -20.33
N GLY A 75 -14.81 9.41 -20.64
CA GLY A 75 -13.85 9.45 -21.74
C GLY A 75 -12.63 10.36 -21.52
N ASN A 76 -12.46 10.95 -20.32
CA ASN A 76 -11.32 11.82 -20.02
C ASN A 76 -10.11 11.00 -19.54
N VAL A 77 -9.36 10.46 -20.51
CA VAL A 77 -8.18 9.62 -20.26
C VAL A 77 -7.07 10.37 -19.51
N LYS A 78 -6.90 11.68 -19.76
CA LYS A 78 -5.89 12.49 -19.08
C LYS A 78 -6.18 12.62 -17.59
N ALA A 79 -7.43 12.94 -17.23
CA ALA A 79 -7.85 13.00 -15.83
C ALA A 79 -7.77 11.63 -15.15
N HIS A 80 -8.22 10.57 -15.83
CA HIS A 80 -8.08 9.20 -15.34
C HIS A 80 -6.63 8.87 -14.97
N ARG A 81 -5.68 9.12 -15.88
CA ARG A 81 -4.26 8.85 -15.64
C ARG A 81 -3.70 9.65 -14.46
N ASN A 82 -4.10 10.91 -14.30
CA ASN A 82 -3.68 11.73 -13.17
C ASN A 82 -4.21 11.17 -11.84
N PHE A 83 -5.48 10.76 -11.78
CA PHE A 83 -6.06 10.14 -10.60
C PHE A 83 -5.39 8.79 -10.27
N ILE A 84 -5.08 7.97 -11.27
CA ILE A 84 -4.33 6.72 -11.08
C ILE A 84 -2.94 6.99 -10.50
N LEU A 85 -2.21 7.99 -11.01
CA LEU A 85 -0.89 8.35 -10.47
C LEU A 85 -0.96 8.87 -9.03
N ALA A 86 -1.99 9.64 -8.69
CA ALA A 86 -2.23 10.11 -7.33
C ALA A 86 -2.55 8.95 -6.38
N ALA A 87 -3.44 8.03 -6.79
CA ALA A 87 -3.76 6.82 -6.02
C ALA A 87 -2.51 5.94 -5.81
N PHE A 88 -1.73 5.71 -6.86
CA PHE A 88 -0.49 4.94 -6.80
C PHE A 88 0.51 5.54 -5.81
N SER A 89 0.70 6.87 -5.86
CA SER A 89 1.58 7.58 -4.93
C SER A 89 1.14 7.41 -3.48
N ALA A 90 -0.17 7.53 -3.22
CA ALA A 90 -0.73 7.34 -1.88
C ALA A 90 -0.54 5.90 -1.37
N THR A 91 -0.79 4.89 -2.22
CA THR A 91 -0.56 3.48 -1.88
C THR A 91 0.92 3.17 -1.61
N PHE A 92 1.83 3.80 -2.36
CA PHE A 92 3.26 3.64 -2.12
C PHE A 92 3.70 4.21 -0.76
N ILE A 93 3.23 5.41 -0.40
CA ILE A 93 3.51 6.02 0.90
C ILE A 93 2.86 5.21 2.04
N PHE A 94 1.64 4.70 1.81
CA PHE A 94 0.96 3.81 2.75
C PHE A 94 1.80 2.55 3.02
N LEU A 95 2.33 1.91 1.97
CA LEU A 95 3.14 0.70 2.13
C LEU A 95 4.37 0.96 3.02
N ILE A 96 5.09 2.06 2.78
CA ILE A 96 6.27 2.42 3.58
C ILE A 96 5.87 2.64 5.05
N THR A 97 4.80 3.41 5.29
CA THR A 97 4.34 3.75 6.64
C THR A 97 3.81 2.52 7.38
N TYR A 98 3.09 1.65 6.68
CA TYR A 98 2.58 0.38 7.19
C TYR A 98 3.69 -0.57 7.62
N LEU A 99 4.69 -0.78 6.75
CA LEU A 99 5.84 -1.63 7.07
C LEU A 99 6.67 -1.06 8.21
N THR A 100 6.80 0.27 8.29
CA THR A 100 7.47 0.94 9.42
C THR A 100 6.75 0.67 10.74
N TYR A 101 5.42 0.79 10.75
CA TYR A 101 4.62 0.47 11.93
C TYR A 101 4.77 -1.01 12.32
N HIS A 102 4.62 -1.94 11.37
CA HIS A 102 4.75 -3.37 11.65
C HIS A 102 6.15 -3.82 12.05
N ALA A 103 7.19 -3.17 11.57
CA ALA A 103 8.56 -3.45 11.98
C ALA A 103 8.85 -3.01 13.43
N LEU A 104 8.21 -1.93 13.89
CA LEU A 104 8.53 -1.30 15.17
C LEU A 104 7.54 -1.62 16.27
N ALA A 105 6.28 -1.90 15.91
CA ALA A 105 5.22 -2.20 16.87
C ALA A 105 5.42 -3.59 17.47
N GLY A 106 5.19 -3.69 18.78
CA GLY A 106 5.12 -4.98 19.46
C GLY A 106 4.01 -5.86 18.90
N SER A 107 4.20 -7.18 18.96
CA SER A 107 3.13 -8.13 18.71
C SER A 107 2.09 -8.00 19.83
N THR A 108 0.88 -7.57 19.48
CA THR A 108 -0.27 -7.56 20.40
C THR A 108 -0.89 -8.95 20.42
N SER A 109 -0.73 -9.67 21.53
CA SER A 109 -1.43 -10.95 21.73
C SER A 109 -2.84 -10.70 22.25
N TYR A 110 -3.80 -11.53 21.86
CA TYR A 110 -5.15 -11.47 22.40
C TYR A 110 -5.11 -11.80 23.91
N GLY A 111 -5.61 -10.89 24.75
CA GLY A 111 -5.39 -10.93 26.20
C GLY A 111 -6.42 -11.72 27.01
N GLU A 112 -7.57 -12.06 26.43
CA GLU A 112 -8.65 -12.74 27.16
C GLU A 112 -8.76 -14.22 26.78
N ASP A 113 -9.06 -15.05 27.77
CA ASP A 113 -9.40 -16.46 27.57
C ASP A 113 -10.91 -16.62 27.46
N GLY A 114 -11.38 -17.43 26.50
CA GLY A 114 -12.79 -17.69 26.29
C GLY A 114 -13.15 -18.01 24.84
N LEU A 115 -14.44 -18.17 24.56
CA LEU A 115 -14.94 -18.47 23.20
C LEU A 115 -14.52 -17.42 22.17
N LEU A 116 -14.41 -16.15 22.56
CA LEU A 116 -13.98 -15.05 21.68
C LEU A 116 -12.54 -15.22 21.19
N LYS A 117 -11.65 -15.84 21.98
CA LYS A 117 -10.27 -16.16 21.56
C LYS A 117 -10.26 -17.16 20.41
N TYR A 118 -11.14 -18.16 20.46
CA TYR A 118 -11.26 -19.13 19.37
C TYR A 118 -11.79 -18.49 18.10
N VAL A 119 -12.78 -17.59 18.20
CA VAL A 119 -13.26 -16.83 17.03
C VAL A 119 -12.20 -15.88 16.49
N TYR A 120 -11.35 -15.31 17.36
CA TYR A 120 -10.31 -14.36 16.97
C TYR A 120 -9.14 -15.01 16.21
N TYR A 121 -8.74 -16.24 16.56
CA TYR A 121 -7.59 -16.94 15.98
C TYR A 121 -7.92 -17.90 14.82
N PHE A 122 -9.20 -18.08 14.48
CA PHE A 122 -9.68 -19.00 13.45
C PHE A 122 -10.18 -18.24 12.22
#